data_AF-A0A7C7KY24-F1
#
_entry.id   AF-A0A7C7KY24-F1
#
_cell.length_a   1.000
_cell.length_b   1.000
_cell.length_c   1.000
_cell.angle_alpha   90.00
_cell.angle_beta   90.00
_cell.angle_gamma   90.00
#
_symmetry.space_group_name_H-M   'P 1'
#
loop_
_entity.id
_entity.type
_entity.pdbx_description
1 polymer ?
#
loop_
_entity_poly.entity_id
_entity_poly.type
_entity_poly.pdbx_seq_one_letter_code
_entity_poly.pdbx_strand_id
1 'polypeptide(L)' 'MMRLSKEELKEAKDRLRRIEGQVRGIQRMLEERECPEVIVQIAAARNALNKVALLILQDYTRECLEGMRSGERERER' A
#
# COMPACT_ATOMS: atom_id res chain seq x y z
N MET A 1 -14.98 -7.63 -10.61
CA MET A 1 -13.64 -7.01 -10.50
C MET A 1 -13.60 -6.33 -9.15
N MET A 2 -12.72 -6.77 -8.24
CA MET A 2 -12.65 -6.27 -6.86
C MET A 2 -12.22 -4.80 -6.83
N ARG A 3 -12.76 -4.02 -5.89
CA ARG A 3 -12.52 -2.58 -5.75
C ARG A 3 -12.48 -2.21 -4.27
N LEU A 4 -11.45 -1.45 -3.90
CA LEU A 4 -11.34 -0.85 -2.57
C LEU A 4 -12.59 -0.05 -2.20
N SER A 5 -12.93 -0.02 -0.91
CA SER A 5 -13.93 0.93 -0.39
C SER A 5 -13.50 2.38 -0.63
N LYS A 6 -14.44 3.33 -0.52
CA LYS A 6 -14.13 4.77 -0.70
C LYS A 6 -13.11 5.25 0.33
N GLU A 7 -13.21 4.74 1.55
CA GLU A 7 -12.34 5.05 2.68
C GLU A 7 -10.93 4.52 2.45
N GLU A 8 -10.78 3.24 2.07
CA GLU A 8 -9.48 2.62 1.77
C GLU A 8 -8.83 3.23 0.54
N LEU A 9 -9.61 3.55 -0.49
CA LEU A 9 -9.13 4.26 -1.67
C LEU A 9 -8.55 5.63 -1.28
N LYS A 10 -9.26 6.38 -0.44
CA LYS A 10 -8.79 7.68 0.05
C LYS A 10 -7.50 7.51 0.84
N GLU A 11 -7.47 6.56 1.78
CA GLU A 11 -6.29 6.29 2.60
C GLU A 11 -5.08 5.87 1.75
N ALA A 12 -5.25 4.95 0.81
CA ALA A 12 -4.20 4.52 -0.11
C ALA A 12 -3.66 5.71 -0.92
N LYS A 13 -4.53 6.54 -1.48
CA LYS A 13 -4.13 7.74 -2.24
C LYS A 13 -3.37 8.75 -1.38
N ASP A 14 -3.80 8.99 -0.14
CA ASP A 14 -3.11 9.91 0.77
C ASP A 14 -1.73 9.39 1.17
N ARG A 15 -1.58 8.07 1.39
CA ARG A 15 -0.27 7.44 1.64
C ARG A 15 0.64 7.54 0.41
N LEU A 16 0.11 7.27 -0.78
CA LEU A 16 0.87 7.38 -2.05
C LEU A 16 1.34 8.81 -2.32
N ARG A 17 0.52 9.83 -2.04
CA ARG A 17 0.93 11.25 -2.14
C ARG A 17 2.12 11.59 -1.22
N ARG A 18 2.15 11.04 -0.01
CA ARG A 18 3.30 11.22 0.89
C ARG A 18 4.55 10.54 0.34
N ILE A 19 4.42 9.33 -0.19
CA ILE A 19 5.52 8.58 -0.82
C ILE A 19 6.06 9.33 -2.04
N GLU A 20 5.19 9.91 -2.87
CA GLU A 20 5.60 10.78 -3.99
C GLU A 20 6.47 11.95 -3.50
N GLY A 21 6.10 12.57 -2.38
CA GLY A 21 6.92 13.57 -1.71
C GLY A 21 8.29 13.04 -1.27
N GLN A 22 8.34 11.83 -0.70
CA GLN A 22 9.61 11.19 -0.32
C GLN A 22 10.51 10.92 -1.53
N VAL A 23 9.94 10.41 -2.63
CA VAL A 23 10.69 10.15 -3.87
C VAL A 23 11.25 11.44 -4.45
N ARG A 24 10.47 12.52 -4.49
CA ARG A 24 10.98 13.85 -4.89
C ARG A 24 12.09 14.35 -3.96
N GLY A 25 11.98 14.11 -2.65
CA GLY A 25 13.03 14.44 -1.68
C GLY A 25 14.32 13.66 -1.96
N ILE A 26 14.23 12.37 -2.21
CA ILE A 26 15.36 11.49 -2.56
C ILE A 26 16.07 12.02 -3.81
N GLN A 27 15.33 12.45 -4.84
CA GLN A 27 15.92 13.03 -6.04
C GLN A 27 16.80 14.24 -5.74
N ARG A 28 16.37 15.16 -4.85
CA ARG A 28 17.16 16.32 -4.44
C ARG A 28 18.39 15.92 -3.62
N MET A 29 18.23 14.93 -2.73
CA MET A 29 19.33 14.45 -1.88
C MET A 29 20.49 13.85 -2.68
N LEU A 30 20.25 13.33 -3.89
CA LEU A 30 21.33 12.81 -4.74
C LEU A 30 22.37 13.88 -5.11
N GLU A 31 21.96 15.15 -5.15
CA GLU A 31 22.85 16.28 -5.46
C GLU A 31 23.47 16.89 -4.20
N GLU A 32 22.86 16.69 -3.04
CA GLU A 32 23.16 17.44 -1.80
C GLU A 32 23.76 16.59 -0.66
N ARG A 33 23.64 15.25 -0.71
CA ARG A 33 23.88 14.36 0.45
C ARG A 33 24.72 13.14 0.12
N GLU A 34 25.32 12.54 1.16
CA GLU A 34 26.11 11.32 1.01
C GLU A 34 25.22 10.08 0.78
N CYS A 35 25.76 9.11 0.04
CA CYS A 35 25.03 7.90 -0.34
C CYS A 35 24.37 7.14 0.83
N PRO A 36 25.01 6.99 2.02
CA PRO A 36 24.37 6.30 3.14
C PRO A 36 23.06 6.96 3.60
N GLU A 37 22.98 8.29 3.59
CA GLU A 37 21.78 9.03 3.97
C GLU A 37 20.65 8.83 2.94
N VAL A 38 21.00 8.85 1.66
CA VAL A 38 20.06 8.58 0.56
C VAL A 38 19.50 7.16 0.66
N ILE A 39 20.34 6.16 0.95
CA ILE A 39 19.91 4.76 1.12
C ILE A 39 18.89 4.62 2.24
N VAL A 40 19.08 5.33 3.36
CA VAL A 40 18.11 5.33 4.48
C VAL A 40 16.75 5.86 4.01
N GLN A 41 16.72 6.93 3.23
CA GLN A 41 15.46 7.49 2.72
C GLN A 41 14.79 6.58 1.69
N ILE A 42 15.56 5.92 0.82
CA ILE A 42 15.03 4.89 -0.09
C ILE A 42 14.39 3.74 0.70
N ALA A 43 15.05 3.26 1.76
CA ALA A 43 14.50 2.23 2.63
C ALA A 43 13.19 2.68 3.32
N ALA A 44 13.11 3.95 3.73
CA ALA A 44 11.90 4.53 4.30
C ALA A 44 10.75 4.56 3.27
N ALA A 45 11.00 5.00 2.04
CA ALA A 45 10.01 5.01 0.96
C ALA A 45 9.53 3.59 0.61
N ARG A 46 10.45 2.62 0.54
CA ARG A 46 10.11 1.20 0.33
C ARG A 46 9.21 0.65 1.44
N ASN A 47 9.54 0.93 2.70
CA ASN A 47 8.72 0.50 3.83
C ASN A 47 7.32 1.14 3.81
N ALA A 48 7.22 2.41 3.39
CA ALA A 48 5.94 3.07 3.22
C ALA A 48 5.10 2.43 2.10
N LEU A 49 5.72 2.09 0.96
CA LEU A 49 5.07 1.36 -0.13
C LEU A 49 4.57 -0.02 0.33
N ASN A 50 5.38 -0.77 1.08
CA ASN A 50 4.97 -2.08 1.62
C ASN A 50 3.70 -1.97 2.49
N LYS A 51 3.57 -0.90 3.28
CA LYS A 51 2.36 -0.65 4.08
C LYS A 51 1.13 -0.36 3.22
N VAL A 52 1.29 0.27 2.06
CA VAL A 52 0.18 0.46 1.10
C VAL A 52 -0.19 -0.86 0.44
N ALA A 53 0.79 -1.67 0.06
CA ALA A 53 0.55 -3.00 -0.51
C ALA A 53 -0.23 -3.90 0.48
N LEU A 54 0.15 -3.88 1.76
CA LEU A 54 -0.55 -4.64 2.81
C LEU A 54 -2.00 -4.17 3.02
N LEU A 55 -2.26 -2.85 3.00
CA LEU A 55 -3.61 -2.30 3.09
C LEU A 55 -4.51 -2.88 1.97
N ILE A 56 -4.01 -2.87 0.73
CA ILE A 56 -4.75 -3.38 -0.44
C ILE A 56 -4.92 -4.90 -0.36
N LEU A 57 -3.91 -5.62 0.11
CA LEU A 57 -3.96 -7.08 0.24
C LEU A 57 -4.95 -7.54 1.33
N GLN A 58 -5.04 -6.80 2.43
CA GLN A 58 -5.98 -7.10 3.51
C GLN A 58 -7.43 -7.05 3.03
N ASP A 59 -7.76 -6.06 2.20
CA ASP A 59 -9.08 -5.95 1.57
C ASP A 59 -9.35 -7.13 0.62
N TYR A 60 -8.39 -7.43 -0.27
CA TYR A 60 -8.48 -8.59 -1.17
C TYR A 60 -8.71 -9.91 -0.41
N THR A 61 -8.02 -10.11 0.71
CA THR A 61 -8.12 -11.35 1.48
C THR A 61 -9.46 -11.45 2.22
N ARG A 62 -9.98 -10.33 2.74
CA ARG A 62 -11.29 -10.30 3.42
C ARG A 62 -12.41 -10.71 2.47
N GLU A 63 -12.49 -10.08 1.29
CA GLU A 63 -13.52 -10.40 0.30
C GLU A 63 -13.36 -11.81 -0.29
N CYS A 64 -12.12 -12.28 -0.50
CA CYS A 64 -11.88 -13.65 -0.96
C CYS A 64 -12.39 -14.69 0.06
N LEU A 65 -12.12 -14.48 1.35
CA LEU A 65 -12.62 -15.34 2.43
C LEU A 65 -14.15 -15.26 2.59
N GLU A 66 -14.74 -14.07 2.42
CA GLU A 66 -16.20 -13.91 2.42
C GLU A 66 -16.87 -14.65 1.25
N GLY A 67 -16.26 -14.61 0.06
CA GLY A 67 -16.72 -15.38 -1.09
C GLY A 67 -16.71 -16.90 -0.85
N MET A 68 -15.67 -17.41 -0.17
CA MET A 68 -15.59 -18.83 0.19
C MET A 68 -16.66 -19.24 1.20
N ARG A 69 -16.88 -18.44 2.25
CA ARG A 69 -17.91 -18.71 3.28
C ARG A 69 -19.33 -18.62 2.72
N SER A 70 -19.53 -17.79 1.71
CA SER A 70 -20.82 -17.67 0.98
C SER A 70 -21.13 -18.96 0.20
N GLY A 71 -20.12 -19.53 -0.47
CA GLY A 71 -20.25 -20.78 -1.21
C GLY A 71 -20.48 -22.03 -0.35
N GLU A 72 -20.09 -22.00 0.93
CA GLU A 72 -20.37 -23.09 1.88
C GLU A 72 -21.83 -23.08 2.37
N ARG A 73 -22.43 -21.89 2.59
CA ARG A 73 -23.83 -21.77 3.04
C ARG A 73 -24.88 -22.15 1.98
N GLU A 74 -24.55 -22.05 0.70
CA GLU A 74 -25.42 -22.52 -0.39
C GLU A 74 -25.39 -24.05 -0.55
N ARG A 75 -24.32 -24.73 -0.09
CA ARG A 75 -24.23 -26.20 -0.14
C ARG A 75 -24.93 -26.91 1.00
N GLU A 76 -25.27 -26.20 2.08
CA GLU A 76 -26.00 -26.71 3.24
C GLU A 76 -27.53 -26.41 3.18
N ARG A 77 -28.04 -25.87 2.07
CA ARG A 77 -29.48 -25.66 1.83
C ARG A 77 -30.05 -26.60 0.78
#